data_AF-I0FEI4-F1
#
_entry.id   AF-I0FEI4-F1
#
_cell.length_a   1.000
_cell.length_b   1.000
_cell.length_c   1.000
_cell.angle_alpha   90.00
_cell.angle_beta   90.00
_cell.angle_gamma   90.00
#
_symmetry.space_group_name_H-M   'P 1'
#
loop_
_entity.id
_entity.type
_entity.pdbx_description
1 polymer ?
#
loop_
_entity_poly.entity_id
_entity_poly.type
_entity_poly.pdbx_seq_one_letter_code
_entity_poly.pdbx_strand_id
1 'polypeptide(L)' 'MNKVKKSFDDYIVYFNEGKFNDAQISKEMGVSRANVFKMRRRWESKESNNLEEHPKVTISEETLNTLNTVLIRASEHSP' A
#
# COMPACT_ATOMS: atom_id res chain seq x y z
N MET A 1 22.24 -3.33 32.39
CA MET A 1 20.94 -3.56 31.70
C MET A 1 21.21 -4.01 30.28
N ASN A 2 21.03 -5.30 29.97
CA ASN A 2 21.03 -5.77 28.58
C ASN A 2 19.72 -5.34 27.94
N LYS A 3 19.73 -4.25 27.19
CA LYS A 3 18.58 -3.85 26.37
C LYS A 3 18.54 -4.80 25.19
N VAL A 4 17.71 -5.84 25.27
CA VAL A 4 17.40 -6.71 24.13
C VAL A 4 16.93 -5.81 22.99
N LYS A 5 17.67 -5.80 21.87
CA LYS A 5 17.29 -5.01 20.69
C LYS A 5 15.95 -5.54 20.17
N LYS A 6 14.97 -4.65 20.02
CA LYS A 6 13.70 -4.99 19.37
C LYS A 6 13.88 -5.06 17.87
N SER A 7 13.42 -6.17 17.28
CA SER A 7 13.42 -6.41 15.84
C SER A 7 12.27 -5.65 15.17
N PHE A 8 12.26 -5.58 13.83
CA PHE A 8 11.12 -5.03 13.09
C PHE A 8 9.86 -5.89 13.26
N ASP A 9 10.02 -7.21 13.32
CA ASP A 9 8.91 -8.17 13.43
C ASP A 9 8.16 -8.00 14.76
N ASP A 10 8.86 -7.61 15.82
CA ASP A 10 8.25 -7.29 17.10
C ASP A 10 7.24 -6.12 17.00
N TYR A 11 7.40 -5.22 16.03
CA TYR A 11 6.47 -4.10 15.81
C TYR A 11 5.26 -4.51 14.96
N ILE A 12 5.41 -5.47 14.05
CA ILE A 12 4.36 -5.86 13.09
C ILE A 12 3.12 -6.36 13.83
N VAL A 13 3.30 -7.12 14.91
CA VAL A 13 2.20 -7.64 15.75
C VAL A 13 1.28 -6.50 16.21
N TYR A 14 1.83 -5.37 16.64
CA TYR A 14 1.05 -4.23 17.10
C TYR A 14 0.41 -3.43 15.97
N PHE A 15 1.07 -3.35 14.82
CA PHE A 15 0.54 -2.61 13.67
C PHE A 15 -0.64 -3.33 13.01
N ASN A 16 -0.52 -4.66 12.87
CA ASN A 16 -1.53 -5.48 12.19
C ASN A 16 -2.84 -5.57 12.99
N GLU A 17 -2.77 -5.55 14.32
CA GLU A 17 -3.96 -5.58 15.17
C GLU A 17 -4.72 -4.25 15.21
N GLY A 18 -4.08 -3.12 14.84
CA GLY A 18 -4.70 -1.78 14.83
C GLY A 18 -5.15 -1.24 16.21
N LYS A 19 -4.98 -2.01 17.28
CA LYS A 19 -5.50 -1.71 18.64
C LYS A 19 -4.65 -0.72 19.43
N PHE A 20 -3.41 -0.49 19.02
CA PHE A 20 -2.46 0.34 19.77
C PHE A 20 -1.98 1.56 18.98
N ASN A 21 -2.08 2.72 19.62
CA ASN A 21 -1.44 3.95 19.13
C ASN A 21 0.06 3.96 19.47
N ASP A 22 0.84 4.80 18.79
CA ASP A 22 2.30 4.84 18.91
C ASP A 22 2.81 5.09 20.34
N ALA A 23 2.04 5.79 21.17
CA ALA A 23 2.41 6.05 22.56
C ALA A 23 2.24 4.79 23.43
N GLN A 24 1.23 3.97 23.15
CA GLN A 24 1.04 2.69 23.84
C GLN A 24 2.13 1.69 23.44
N ILE A 25 2.42 1.56 22.14
CA ILE A 25 3.48 0.69 21.63
C ILE A 25 4.86 1.12 22.20
N SER A 26 5.11 2.42 22.27
CA SER A 26 6.35 2.97 22.85
C SER A 26 6.55 2.54 24.30
N LYS A 27 5.49 2.58 25.13
CA LYS A 27 5.53 2.16 26.53
C LYS A 27 5.72 0.65 26.65
N GLU A 28 4.95 -0.13 25.90
CA GLU A 28 4.99 -1.59 25.90
C GLU A 28 6.37 -2.12 25.48
N MET A 29 6.93 -1.54 24.42
CA MET A 29 8.20 -1.99 23.84
C MET A 29 9.43 -1.39 24.53
N GLY A 30 9.25 -0.40 25.41
CA GLY A 30 10.35 0.32 26.05
C GLY A 30 11.22 1.10 25.07
N VAL A 31 10.64 1.62 23.99
CA VAL A 31 11.32 2.37 22.92
C VAL A 31 10.76 3.77 22.76
N SER A 32 11.46 4.66 22.07
CA SER A 32 10.94 6.01 21.83
C SER A 32 9.76 6.00 20.85
N ARG A 33 8.80 6.89 21.06
CA ARG A 33 7.66 7.08 20.16
C ARG A 33 8.08 7.40 18.72
N ALA A 34 9.16 8.16 18.56
CA ALA A 34 9.75 8.46 17.24
C ALA A 34 10.28 7.20 16.53
N ASN A 35 10.75 6.19 17.28
CA ASN A 35 11.15 4.92 16.69
C ASN A 35 9.94 4.14 16.19
N VAL A 36 8.86 4.09 16.99
CA VAL A 36 7.60 3.45 16.59
C VAL A 36 7.06 4.08 15.31
N PHE A 37 6.99 5.41 15.24
CA PHE A 37 6.52 6.13 14.05
C PHE A 37 7.33 5.78 12.80
N LYS A 38 8.67 5.72 12.90
CA LYS A 38 9.55 5.28 11.80
C LYS A 38 9.25 3.85 11.35
N MET A 39 9.03 2.94 12.28
CA MET A 39 8.69 1.55 11.96
C MET A 39 7.30 1.44 11.33
N ARG A 40 6.32 2.21 11.81
CA ARG A 40 4.96 2.26 11.25
C ARG A 40 4.98 2.75 9.81
N ARG A 41 5.66 3.86 9.51
CA ARG A 41 5.80 4.37 8.14
C ARG A 41 6.46 3.34 7.21
N ARG A 42 7.50 2.64 7.70
CA ARG A 42 8.14 1.56 6.94
C ARG A 42 7.20 0.38 6.67
N TRP A 43 6.34 0.04 7.63
CA TRP A 43 5.34 -1.02 7.49
C TRP A 43 4.23 -0.62 6.51
N GLU A 44 3.65 0.57 6.66
CA GLU A 44 2.64 1.13 5.75
C GLU A 44 3.15 1.20 4.31
N SER A 45 4.40 1.64 4.09
CA SER A 45 4.99 1.67 2.76
C SER A 45 5.23 0.27 2.17
N LYS A 46 5.52 -0.75 2.98
CA LYS A 46 5.63 -2.13 2.48
C LYS A 46 4.26 -2.71 2.13
N GLU A 47 3.23 -2.37 2.89
CA GLU A 47 1.86 -2.79 2.61
C GLU A 47 1.31 -2.09 1.36
N SER A 48 1.60 -0.80 1.18
CA SER A 48 1.21 -0.07 -0.03
C SER A 48 1.88 -0.60 -1.29
N ASN A 49 3.17 -0.97 -1.24
CA ASN A 49 3.87 -1.59 -2.37
C ASN A 49 3.29 -2.98 -2.74
N ASN A 50 2.65 -3.69 -1.81
CA ASN A 50 1.94 -4.95 -2.13
C ASN A 50 0.51 -4.73 -2.62
N LEU A 51 -0.08 -3.55 -2.38
CA LEU A 51 -1.44 -3.20 -2.81
C LEU A 51 -1.48 -2.48 -4.16
N GLU A 52 -0.34 -1.95 -4.64
CA GLU A 52 -0.20 -1.28 -5.94
C GLU A 52 0.23 -2.19 -7.10
N GLU A 53 -0.08 -3.49 -7.05
CA GLU A 53 -0.24 -4.23 -8.31
C GLU A 53 -1.51 -3.74 -8.99
N HIS A 54 -1.42 -2.59 -9.67
CA HIS A 54 -2.37 -2.23 -10.70
C HIS A 54 -2.44 -3.43 -11.66
N PRO A 55 -3.61 -4.07 -11.85
CA PRO A 55 -3.69 -5.13 -12.85
C PRO A 55 -3.26 -4.50 -14.16
N LYS A 56 -2.16 -4.99 -14.73
CA LYS A 56 -1.67 -4.55 -16.04
C LYS A 56 -2.68 -5.04 -17.08
N VAL A 57 -3.76 -4.29 -17.25
CA VAL A 57 -4.78 -4.57 -18.25
C VAL A 57 -4.13 -4.38 -19.60
N THR A 58 -3.84 -5.50 -20.26
CA THR A 58 -3.29 -5.52 -21.61
C THR A 58 -4.48 -5.68 -22.55
N ILE A 59 -4.83 -4.64 -23.29
CA ILE A 59 -5.89 -4.71 -24.31
C ILE A 59 -5.25 -5.16 -25.62
N SER A 60 -5.87 -6.13 -26.31
CA SER A 60 -5.43 -6.58 -27.63
C SER A 60 -5.56 -5.45 -28.65
N GLU A 61 -4.61 -5.36 -29.59
CA GLU A 61 -4.64 -4.41 -30.69
C GLU A 61 -5.93 -4.52 -31.52
N GLU A 62 -6.49 -5.73 -31.65
CA GLU A 62 -7.77 -5.98 -32.30
C GLU A 62 -8.94 -5.27 -31.60
N THR A 63 -8.97 -5.32 -30.26
CA THR A 63 -9.99 -4.65 -29.46
C THR A 63 -9.87 -3.13 -29.57
N LEU A 64 -8.64 -2.61 -29.60
CA LEU A 64 -8.38 -1.18 -29.78
C LEU A 64 -8.85 -0.70 -31.18
N ASN A 65 -8.57 -1.47 -32.23
CA ASN A 65 -9.01 -1.15 -33.60
C ASN A 65 -10.53 -1.20 -33.75
N THR A 66 -11.18 -2.15 -33.08
CA THR A 66 -12.65 -2.26 -33.05
C THR A 66 -13.28 -1.03 -32.40
N LEU A 67 -12.75 -0.60 -31.24
CA LEU A 67 -13.24 0.60 -30.55
C LEU A 67 -13.04 1.87 -31.37
N ASN A 68 -11.87 2.03 -32.01
CA ASN A 68 -11.62 3.17 -32.89
C ASN A 68 -12.60 3.22 -34.07
N THR A 69 -12.88 2.07 -34.69
CA THR A 69 -13.82 1.98 -35.82
C THR A 69 -15.23 2.38 -35.41
N VAL A 70 -15.68 1.92 -34.24
CA VAL A 70 -17.00 2.29 -33.69
C VAL A 70 -17.07 3.78 -33.38
N LEU A 71 -16.02 4.35 -32.80
CA LEU A 71 -15.96 5.77 -32.44
C LEU A 71 -16.01 6.69 -33.68
N ILE A 72 -15.28 6.33 -34.73
CA ILE A 72 -15.29 7.07 -36.00
C ILE A 72 -16.69 7.07 -36.62
N ARG A 73 -17.33 5.90 -36.70
CA ARG A 73 -18.70 5.77 -37.24
C ARG A 73 -19.74 6.52 -36.41
N ALA A 74 -19.58 6.53 -35.08
CA ALA A 74 -20.45 7.29 -34.19
C ALA A 74 -20.28 8.80 -34.37
N SER A 75 -19.07 9.26 -34.70
CA SER A 75 -18.77 10.67 -34.98
C SER A 75 -19.32 11.12 -36.33
N GLU A 76 -19.33 10.24 -37.33
CA GLU A 76 -19.89 10.50 -38.66
C GLU A 76 -21.42 10.47 -38.71
N HIS A 77 -22.09 9.97 -37.66
CA HIS A 77 -23.55 9.92 -37.53
C HIS A 77 -24.10 10.92 -36.49
N SER A 78 -23.28 11.86 -36.03
CA SER A 78 -23.79 13.01 -35.28
C SER A 78 -24.39 14.02 -36.27
N PRO A 79 -25.70 14.32 -36.20
CA PRO A 79 -26.37 15.24 -37.13
C PRO A 79 -25.89 16.70 -37.00
#